data_AF-F4P2T1-F1
#
_entry.id   AF-F4P2T1-F1
#
_cell.length_a   1.000
_cell.length_b   1.000
_cell.length_c   1.000
_cell.angle_alpha   90.00
_cell.angle_beta   90.00
_cell.angle_gamma   90.00
#
_symmetry.space_group_name_H-M   'P 1'
#
loop_
_entity.id
_entity.type
_entity.pdbx_description
1 polymer ?
#
loop_
_entity_poly.entity_id
_entity_poly.type
_entity_poly.pdbx_seq_one_letter_code
_entity_poly.pdbx_strand_id
1 'polypeptide(L)'
;MVPCDILLSTQLVSDTPIIEGNPEFISCKFQCLPSEFRVEWDGSVTINSYINNLNPIWHRDMYKCIAKIFKCFVPMFESLFRTMDPVFRYIDIHNDTNRYKPPNRSNHDDMELDTQVIRPVYVPTLPEHFESSYESAKPVSLRGCNLQVIVKLTNIQLTPSKPKYKKKNWHNEGSANESIAAIGLYYYDVENITTPKLDYREAVDRFEYQIASNMYWKDVYGIINRESPRNQYLGSLEVSNGRCAVYPNRYQHKEQSFELADPTQPGHCKILTFFVVNPAYRIVSTAHVAPQQPQWYNSSLDKTPILPELWNDITQYIQGVQSPTEAKHYRDELTNDRIQITAAYNEKIYERAYNLGPWQ
;
A
#
# COMPACT_ATOMS: atom_id res chain seq x y z
N MET A 1 -1.25 16.64 -0.83
CA MET A 1 -1.42 16.02 -2.16
C MET A 1 -1.62 17.16 -3.11
N VAL A 2 -1.11 17.04 -4.33
CA VAL A 2 -1.00 18.19 -5.22
C VAL A 2 -1.48 17.80 -6.61
N PRO A 3 -2.28 18.66 -7.27
CA PRO A 3 -2.54 18.53 -8.69
C PRO A 3 -1.24 18.48 -9.50
N CYS A 4 -1.11 17.54 -10.43
CA CYS A 4 0.11 17.38 -11.23
C CYS A 4 0.45 18.62 -12.05
N ASP A 5 -0.53 19.45 -12.43
CA ASP A 5 -0.30 20.73 -13.11
C ASP A 5 0.47 21.75 -12.24
N ILE A 6 0.32 21.68 -10.91
CA ILE A 6 1.11 22.47 -9.97
C ILE A 6 2.55 21.92 -9.87
N LEU A 7 2.71 20.59 -10.03
CA LEU A 7 4.03 19.98 -10.13
C LEU A 7 4.74 20.44 -11.42
N LEU A 8 4.04 20.45 -12.56
CA LEU A 8 4.62 20.86 -13.85
C LEU A 8 4.97 22.36 -13.93
N SER A 9 4.27 23.22 -13.17
CA SER A 9 4.50 24.67 -13.16
C SER A 9 5.53 25.13 -12.13
N THR A 10 5.98 24.26 -11.22
CA THR A 10 7.11 24.57 -10.35
C THR A 10 8.40 24.34 -11.16
N GLN A 11 9.06 25.43 -11.58
CA GLN A 11 10.38 25.42 -12.26
C GLN A 11 11.52 24.68 -11.48
N LEU A 12 11.20 24.10 -10.32
CA LEU A 12 12.07 23.30 -9.46
C LEU A 12 12.00 21.78 -9.74
N VAL A 13 11.20 21.33 -10.72
CA VAL A 13 11.22 19.92 -11.17
C VAL A 13 12.50 19.67 -11.97
N SER A 14 13.62 19.47 -11.25
CA SER A 14 14.79 18.81 -11.81
C SER A 14 14.37 17.42 -12.27
N ASP A 15 14.50 17.13 -13.57
CA ASP A 15 14.68 15.83 -14.25
C ASP A 15 14.15 14.55 -13.58
N THR A 16 13.09 14.63 -12.78
CA THR A 16 12.57 13.50 -12.01
C THR A 16 11.53 12.83 -12.89
N PRO A 17 11.80 11.63 -13.42
CA PRO A 17 10.91 11.02 -14.39
C PRO A 17 9.57 10.72 -13.72
N ILE A 18 8.47 11.14 -14.37
CA ILE A 18 7.17 10.50 -14.14
C ILE A 18 7.39 9.03 -14.51
N ILE A 19 7.16 8.12 -13.56
CA ILE A 19 7.38 6.69 -13.77
C ILE A 19 6.58 6.25 -15.00
N GLU A 20 7.28 5.85 -16.06
CA GLU A 20 6.66 5.23 -17.23
C GLU A 20 5.97 3.93 -16.81
N GLY A 21 4.68 3.82 -17.10
CA GLY A 21 3.86 2.67 -16.73
C GLY A 21 2.53 2.68 -17.47
N ASN A 22 1.72 1.64 -17.29
CA ASN A 22 0.39 1.61 -17.91
C ASN A 22 -0.43 2.82 -17.40
N PRO A 23 -0.92 3.71 -18.29
CA PRO A 23 -1.65 4.91 -17.89
C PRO A 23 -2.90 4.63 -17.03
N GLU A 24 -3.45 3.43 -17.08
CA GLU A 24 -4.60 3.03 -16.26
C GLU A 24 -4.27 2.83 -14.78
N PHE A 25 -2.98 2.70 -14.44
CA PHE A 25 -2.49 2.54 -13.08
C PHE A 25 -1.84 3.82 -12.53
N ILE A 26 -1.74 4.87 -13.34
CA ILE A 26 -1.07 6.12 -13.03
C ILE A 26 -2.14 7.21 -12.87
N SER A 27 -2.03 8.00 -11.80
CA SER A 27 -2.80 9.23 -11.71
C SER A 27 -2.06 10.32 -12.47
N CYS A 28 -2.61 10.77 -13.60
CA CYS A 28 -2.08 11.92 -14.33
C CYS A 28 -2.47 13.26 -13.69
N LYS A 29 -3.41 13.24 -12.73
CA LYS A 29 -3.97 14.44 -12.10
C LYS A 29 -3.43 14.72 -10.73
N PHE A 30 -3.06 13.70 -9.96
CA PHE A 30 -2.71 13.88 -8.55
C PHE A 30 -1.52 13.03 -8.11
N GLN A 31 -0.79 13.54 -7.12
CA GLN A 31 0.23 12.77 -6.40
C GLN A 31 0.22 13.12 -4.91
N CYS A 32 0.33 12.11 -4.05
CA CYS A 32 0.75 12.29 -2.67
C CYS A 32 2.19 12.83 -2.62
N LEU A 33 2.41 13.89 -1.84
CA LEU A 33 3.76 14.36 -1.58
C LEU A 33 4.34 13.59 -0.39
N PRO A 34 5.39 12.78 -0.59
CA PRO A 34 6.14 12.25 0.54
C PRO A 34 6.87 13.37 1.27
N SER A 35 7.21 13.09 2.52
CA SER A 35 8.18 13.85 3.30
C SER A 35 9.53 13.17 3.27
N GLU A 36 10.58 13.97 3.40
CA GLU A 36 11.96 13.51 3.42
C GLU A 36 12.33 13.03 4.82
N PHE A 37 12.51 11.73 4.98
CA PHE A 37 12.99 11.12 6.20
C PHE A 37 14.47 10.77 6.03
N ARG A 38 15.26 10.98 7.08
CA ARG A 38 16.65 10.57 7.14
C ARG A 38 16.82 9.60 8.29
N VAL A 39 17.34 8.42 7.99
CA VAL A 39 17.78 7.47 9.01
C VAL A 39 19.28 7.69 9.19
N GLU A 40 19.69 8.16 10.36
CA GLU A 40 21.08 8.44 10.66
C GLU A 40 21.87 7.15 10.92
N TRP A 41 23.20 7.23 10.90
CA TRP A 41 24.08 6.09 11.15
C TRP A 41 23.90 5.47 12.54
N ASP A 42 23.52 6.27 13.54
CA ASP A 42 23.19 5.82 14.90
C ASP A 42 21.78 5.21 15.01
N GLY A 43 21.02 5.19 13.91
CA GLY A 43 19.64 4.72 13.84
C GLY A 43 18.61 5.71 14.37
N SER A 44 18.99 6.95 14.70
CA SER A 44 18.02 8.03 14.91
C SER A 44 17.36 8.41 13.59
N VAL A 45 16.17 9.02 13.68
CA VAL A 45 15.39 9.43 12.50
C VAL A 45 15.07 10.91 12.61
N THR A 46 15.28 11.62 11.51
CA THR A 46 14.90 13.02 11.34
C THR A 46 13.94 13.17 10.15
N ILE A 47 13.10 14.19 10.19
CA ILE A 47 12.15 14.53 9.12
C ILE A 47 12.57 15.90 8.60
N ASN A 48 13.10 15.93 7.38
CA ASN A 48 13.83 17.05 6.80
C ASN A 48 12.93 17.96 5.94
N SER A 49 11.69 17.57 5.68
CA SER A 49 10.68 18.40 5.02
C SER A 49 9.34 18.31 5.75
N TYR A 50 8.38 19.17 5.42
CA TYR A 50 7.09 19.14 6.12
C TYR A 50 6.28 17.89 5.76
N ILE A 51 5.49 17.38 6.71
CA ILE A 51 4.42 16.41 6.49
C ILE A 51 3.21 17.15 5.96
N ASN A 52 2.70 16.70 4.81
CA ASN A 52 1.54 17.31 4.17
C ASN A 52 0.34 17.41 5.13
N ASN A 53 -0.28 18.59 5.24
CA ASN A 53 -1.33 18.94 6.21
C ASN A 53 -0.90 19.00 7.68
N LEU A 54 0.39 18.90 7.99
CA LEU A 54 0.89 19.01 9.37
C LEU A 54 1.96 20.11 9.50
N ASN A 55 1.60 21.23 10.12
CA ASN A 55 2.51 22.37 10.22
C ASN A 55 3.74 22.04 11.13
N PRO A 56 4.99 22.18 10.63
CA PRO A 56 6.20 21.83 11.38
C PRO A 56 6.52 22.77 12.55
N ILE A 57 6.02 24.00 12.52
CA ILE A 57 6.20 24.98 13.59
C ILE A 57 5.21 24.72 14.72
N TRP A 58 3.92 24.60 14.38
CA TRP A 58 2.85 24.44 15.38
C TRP A 58 2.84 23.05 16.03
N HIS A 59 3.28 22.03 15.31
CA HIS A 59 3.20 20.63 15.75
C HIS A 59 4.58 19.98 15.93
N ARG A 60 5.58 20.77 16.36
CA ARG A 60 6.97 20.32 16.52
C ARG A 60 7.11 19.02 17.32
N ASP A 61 6.35 18.87 18.41
CA ASP A 61 6.41 17.66 19.24
C ASP A 61 5.77 16.45 18.56
N MET A 62 4.78 16.65 17.70
CA MET A 62 4.22 15.57 16.89
C MET A 62 5.23 15.09 15.83
N TYR A 63 6.01 15.98 15.21
CA TYR A 63 7.11 15.58 14.33
C TYR A 63 8.16 14.73 15.07
N LYS A 64 8.58 15.15 16.27
CA LYS A 64 9.50 14.36 17.10
C LYS A 64 8.89 12.98 17.44
N CYS A 65 7.60 12.94 17.74
CA CYS A 65 6.90 11.69 18.04
C CYS A 65 6.86 10.76 16.81
N ILE A 66 6.45 11.27 15.64
CA ILE A 66 6.40 10.52 14.38
C ILE A 66 7.79 9.98 14.02
N ALA A 67 8.84 10.79 14.15
CA ALA A 67 10.22 10.35 13.90
C ALA A 67 10.65 9.22 14.85
N LYS A 68 10.34 9.34 16.14
CA LYS A 68 10.59 8.27 17.13
C LYS A 68 9.81 7.00 16.83
N ILE A 69 8.56 7.10 16.40
CA ILE A 69 7.77 5.92 16.02
C ILE A 69 8.38 5.31 14.75
N PHE A 70 8.68 6.10 13.73
CA PHE A 70 9.29 5.60 12.49
C PHE A 70 10.62 4.90 12.74
N LYS A 71 11.44 5.39 13.68
CA LYS A 71 12.64 4.69 14.15
C LYS A 71 12.35 3.24 14.59
N CYS A 72 11.23 2.99 15.26
CA CYS A 72 10.82 1.64 15.64
C CYS A 72 10.41 0.78 14.43
N PHE A 73 9.93 1.39 13.36
CA PHE A 73 9.59 0.71 12.10
C PHE A 73 10.81 0.40 11.23
N VAL A 74 11.93 1.13 11.36
CA VAL A 74 13.15 0.90 10.56
C VAL A 74 13.57 -0.58 10.52
N PRO A 75 13.78 -1.30 11.64
CA PRO A 75 14.17 -2.71 11.59
C PRO A 75 13.09 -3.62 10.98
N MET A 76 11.81 -3.25 11.13
CA MET A 76 10.70 -3.98 10.50
C MET A 76 10.76 -3.84 8.97
N PHE A 77 11.01 -2.63 8.47
CA PHE A 77 11.20 -2.37 7.03
C PHE A 77 12.46 -3.02 6.48
N GLU A 78 13.60 -2.97 7.19
CA GLU A 78 14.83 -3.69 6.82
C GLU A 78 14.55 -5.20 6.66
N SER A 79 13.82 -5.80 7.61
CA SER A 79 13.42 -7.21 7.52
C SER A 79 12.49 -7.48 6.34
N LEU A 80 11.53 -6.59 6.06
CA LEU A 80 10.62 -6.72 4.93
C LEU A 80 11.37 -6.63 3.59
N PHE A 81 12.23 -5.62 3.42
CA PHE A 81 13.00 -5.43 2.20
C PHE A 81 13.95 -6.59 1.92
N ARG A 82 14.47 -7.24 2.97
CA ARG A 82 15.24 -8.49 2.84
C ARG A 82 14.41 -9.63 2.24
N THR A 83 13.11 -9.70 2.53
CA THR A 83 12.21 -10.75 2.03
C THR A 83 11.51 -10.41 0.72
N MET A 84 11.55 -9.14 0.30
CA MET A 84 10.94 -8.69 -0.96
C MET A 84 11.76 -9.18 -2.14
N ASP A 85 11.30 -10.26 -2.76
CA ASP A 85 11.79 -10.71 -4.07
C ASP A 85 11.15 -9.87 -5.20
N PRO A 86 11.92 -9.45 -6.21
CA PRO A 86 11.35 -8.79 -7.39
C PRO A 86 10.35 -9.66 -8.17
N VAL A 87 10.41 -10.99 -8.03
CA VAL A 87 9.54 -11.94 -8.72
C VAL A 87 8.46 -12.45 -7.78
N PHE A 88 7.26 -12.74 -8.31
CA PHE A 88 6.23 -13.49 -7.58
C PHE A 88 6.81 -14.83 -7.13
N ARG A 89 7.01 -15.00 -5.82
CA ARG A 89 7.36 -16.30 -5.25
C ARG A 89 6.06 -17.07 -5.07
N TYR A 90 5.78 -17.89 -6.06
CA TYR A 90 4.84 -18.99 -5.92
C TYR A 90 5.37 -19.96 -4.86
N ILE A 91 4.49 -20.71 -4.23
CA ILE A 91 4.88 -21.83 -3.37
C ILE A 91 5.71 -22.78 -4.24
N ASP A 92 7.02 -22.85 -3.97
CA ASP A 92 7.93 -23.82 -4.60
C ASP A 92 7.60 -25.19 -4.03
N ILE A 93 6.75 -25.92 -4.75
CA ILE A 93 6.48 -27.32 -4.43
C ILE A 93 7.55 -28.08 -5.17
N HIS A 94 8.54 -28.58 -4.42
CA HIS A 94 9.59 -29.44 -4.95
C HIS A 94 9.00 -30.47 -5.92
N ASN A 95 9.25 -30.20 -7.20
CA ASN A 95 8.85 -31.04 -8.31
C ASN A 95 9.78 -32.26 -8.27
N ASP A 96 9.39 -33.29 -7.53
CA ASP A 96 9.96 -34.63 -7.70
C ASP A 96 9.38 -35.21 -9.01
N THR A 97 9.66 -34.53 -10.13
CA THR A 97 9.18 -34.79 -11.50
C THR A 97 9.63 -36.14 -12.04
N ASN A 98 10.57 -36.81 -11.36
CA ASN A 98 10.98 -38.19 -11.63
C ASN A 98 9.87 -39.24 -11.38
N ARG A 99 8.68 -38.85 -10.88
CA ARG A 99 7.52 -39.75 -10.67
C ARG A 99 6.32 -39.50 -11.59
N TYR A 100 6.49 -38.73 -12.65
CA TYR A 100 5.51 -38.63 -13.74
C TYR A 100 5.74 -39.73 -14.78
N LYS A 101 4.86 -40.74 -14.83
CA LYS A 101 4.63 -41.50 -16.06
C LYS A 101 3.48 -40.84 -16.81
N PRO A 102 3.63 -40.45 -18.09
CA PRO A 102 2.50 -39.99 -18.87
C PRO A 102 1.45 -41.11 -18.93
N PRO A 103 0.14 -40.78 -18.94
CA PRO A 103 -0.88 -41.80 -19.14
C PRO A 103 -0.66 -42.45 -20.50
N ASN A 104 -0.82 -43.78 -20.58
CA ASN A 104 -0.84 -44.49 -21.84
C ASN A 104 -1.92 -43.84 -22.71
N ARG A 105 -1.52 -43.22 -23.82
CA ARG A 105 -2.44 -42.73 -24.84
C ARG A 105 -3.11 -43.94 -25.49
N SER A 106 -4.30 -44.31 -25.03
CA SER A 106 -5.23 -45.05 -25.86
C SER A 106 -5.97 -44.03 -26.73
N ASN A 107 -5.67 -44.03 -28.02
CA ASN A 107 -6.41 -43.27 -29.03
C ASN A 107 -7.82 -43.84 -29.18
N HIS A 108 -8.76 -43.44 -28.34
CA HIS A 108 -10.17 -43.52 -28.68
C HIS A 108 -10.89 -42.31 -28.08
N ASP A 109 -11.55 -41.59 -28.99
CA ASP A 109 -12.44 -40.48 -28.72
C ASP A 109 -13.56 -40.89 -27.74
N ASP A 110 -14.04 -39.90 -26.99
CA ASP A 110 -15.21 -39.94 -26.09
C ASP A 110 -15.09 -40.75 -24.79
N MET A 111 -14.46 -40.14 -23.77
CA MET A 111 -14.89 -40.31 -22.38
C MET A 111 -14.41 -39.12 -21.53
N GLU A 112 -15.32 -38.53 -20.76
CA GLU A 112 -14.95 -37.70 -19.61
C GLU A 112 -13.89 -38.43 -18.79
N LEU A 113 -12.70 -37.83 -18.66
CA LEU A 113 -11.63 -38.35 -17.83
C LEU A 113 -12.03 -38.20 -16.36
N ASP A 114 -12.86 -39.12 -15.86
CA ASP A 114 -13.08 -39.34 -14.44
C ASP A 114 -11.81 -39.96 -13.84
N THR A 115 -10.77 -39.14 -13.73
CA THR A 115 -9.46 -39.52 -13.19
C THR A 115 -9.52 -39.33 -11.68
N GLN A 116 -10.02 -40.35 -10.99
CA GLN A 116 -9.94 -40.45 -9.54
C GLN A 116 -8.46 -40.40 -9.11
N VAL A 117 -8.10 -39.38 -8.34
CA VAL A 117 -6.75 -39.16 -7.84
C VAL A 117 -6.43 -40.20 -6.77
N ILE A 118 -5.51 -41.12 -7.05
CA ILE A 118 -4.99 -42.11 -6.07
C ILE A 118 -3.73 -41.58 -5.37
N ARG A 119 -3.50 -40.26 -5.30
CA ARG A 119 -2.31 -39.71 -4.62
C ARG A 119 -2.68 -38.55 -3.70
N PRO A 120 -2.18 -38.52 -2.44
CA PRO A 120 -2.37 -37.37 -1.57
C PRO A 120 -1.65 -36.17 -2.19
N VAL A 121 -2.41 -35.15 -2.57
CA VAL A 121 -1.86 -33.84 -2.89
C VAL A 121 -1.30 -33.29 -1.58
N TYR A 122 0.03 -33.12 -1.52
CA TYR A 122 0.64 -32.40 -0.41
C TYR A 122 0.33 -30.92 -0.61
N VAL A 123 -0.81 -30.49 -0.09
CA VAL A 123 -1.07 -29.06 0.12
C VAL A 123 -0.10 -28.64 1.21
N PRO A 124 0.88 -27.77 0.92
CA PRO A 124 1.78 -27.29 1.94
C PRO A 124 0.93 -26.63 3.02
N THR A 125 0.92 -27.25 4.20
CA THR A 125 0.32 -26.64 5.38
C THR A 125 1.23 -25.51 5.81
N LEU A 126 0.63 -24.39 6.23
CA LEU A 126 1.39 -23.36 6.91
C LEU A 126 2.08 -24.03 8.10
N PRO A 127 3.41 -24.00 8.20
CA PRO A 127 4.10 -24.68 9.28
C PRO A 127 3.65 -24.06 10.60
N GLU A 128 3.42 -24.89 11.63
CA GLU A 128 3.05 -24.41 12.98
C GLU A 128 4.09 -23.41 13.51
N HIS A 129 5.33 -23.55 13.05
CA HIS A 129 6.43 -22.62 13.28
C HIS A 129 7.11 -22.27 11.96
N PHE A 130 7.06 -20.98 11.60
CA PHE A 130 7.76 -20.48 10.43
C PHE A 130 9.27 -20.40 10.72
N GLU A 131 10.04 -21.36 10.23
CA GLU A 131 11.49 -21.28 10.15
C GLU A 131 11.88 -20.59 8.84
N SER A 132 12.36 -19.35 8.95
CA SER A 132 12.80 -18.56 7.79
C SER A 132 14.03 -19.20 7.15
N SER A 133 13.89 -19.72 5.92
CA SER A 133 15.02 -20.17 5.08
C SER A 133 15.87 -19.02 4.51
N TYR A 134 15.56 -17.76 4.85
CA TYR A 134 16.16 -16.55 4.29
C TYR A 134 17.56 -16.20 4.83
N GLU A 135 18.33 -17.17 5.34
CA GLU A 135 19.67 -16.93 5.89
C GLU A 135 20.71 -16.44 4.86
N SER A 136 20.46 -16.55 3.55
CA SER A 136 21.44 -16.15 2.51
C SER A 136 21.25 -14.75 1.90
N ALA A 137 20.18 -14.02 2.24
CA ALA A 137 19.96 -12.69 1.68
C ALA A 137 20.87 -11.66 2.37
N LYS A 138 21.53 -10.80 1.58
CA LYS A 138 22.38 -9.72 2.12
C LYS A 138 21.55 -8.85 3.08
N PRO A 139 22.09 -8.46 4.24
CA PRO A 139 21.40 -7.57 5.15
C PRO A 139 21.10 -6.24 4.44
N VAL A 140 19.82 -5.85 4.41
CA VAL A 140 19.41 -4.51 3.99
C VAL A 140 19.51 -3.62 5.22
N SER A 141 20.32 -2.57 5.14
CA SER A 141 20.29 -1.52 6.15
C SER A 141 19.78 -0.22 5.56
N LEU A 142 18.89 0.44 6.29
CA LEU A 142 18.38 1.77 5.98
C LEU A 142 19.20 2.88 6.66
N ARG A 143 20.20 2.54 7.48
CA ARG A 143 21.08 3.54 8.11
C ARG A 143 21.86 4.34 7.06
N GLY A 144 21.89 5.65 7.24
CA GLY A 144 22.50 6.59 6.29
C GLY A 144 21.62 6.88 5.06
N CYS A 145 20.44 6.27 4.94
CA CYS A 145 19.56 6.45 3.78
C CYS A 145 18.61 7.64 3.95
N ASN A 146 18.31 8.28 2.82
CA ASN A 146 17.19 9.20 2.67
C ASN A 146 15.99 8.42 2.14
N LEU A 147 14.86 8.54 2.81
CA LEU A 147 13.61 7.86 2.47
C LEU A 147 12.53 8.90 2.17
N GLN A 148 11.68 8.59 1.20
CA GLN A 148 10.45 9.33 0.95
C GLN A 148 9.30 8.59 1.63
N VAL A 149 8.64 9.24 2.57
CA VAL A 149 7.58 8.63 3.37
C VAL A 149 6.34 9.51 3.36
N ILE A 150 5.22 8.95 2.92
CA ILE A 150 3.91 9.59 3.06
C ILE A 150 3.36 9.16 4.43
N VAL A 151 2.98 10.14 5.25
CA VAL A 151 2.43 9.91 6.58
C VAL A 151 0.93 10.16 6.56
N LYS A 152 0.15 9.22 7.09
CA LYS A 152 -1.31 9.33 7.20
C LYS A 152 -1.75 8.99 8.61
N LEU A 153 -2.53 9.89 9.21
CA LEU A 153 -3.24 9.63 10.46
C LEU A 153 -4.70 9.39 10.14
N THR A 154 -5.20 8.24 10.53
CA THR A 154 -6.60 7.86 10.35
C THR A 154 -7.26 7.81 11.73
N ASN A 155 -8.43 8.43 11.85
CA ASN A 155 -9.26 8.36 13.04
C ASN A 155 -10.67 7.90 12.64
N ILE A 156 -11.03 6.69 13.05
CA ILE A 156 -12.36 6.11 12.83
C ILE A 156 -13.11 6.19 14.15
N GLN A 157 -14.27 6.84 14.15
CA GLN A 157 -15.13 6.96 15.32
C GLN A 157 -16.46 6.28 15.06
N LEU A 158 -16.86 5.41 15.99
CA LEU A 158 -18.15 4.75 16.02
C LEU A 158 -18.96 5.30 17.20
N THR A 159 -20.25 5.52 16.96
CA THR A 159 -21.20 6.01 17.97
C THR A 159 -22.36 5.03 18.07
N PRO A 160 -23.14 5.04 19.16
CA PRO A 160 -24.35 4.23 19.25
C PRO A 160 -25.32 4.45 18.06
N SER A 161 -25.36 5.66 17.50
CA SER A 161 -26.15 6.00 16.30
C SER A 161 -25.53 5.52 14.97
N LYS A 162 -24.22 5.27 14.93
CA LYS A 162 -23.48 4.75 13.78
C LYS A 162 -22.48 3.68 14.26
N PRO A 163 -22.97 2.50 14.67
CA PRO A 163 -22.18 1.57 15.47
C PRO A 163 -21.27 0.65 14.65
N LYS A 164 -21.30 0.74 13.30
CA LYS A 164 -20.57 -0.17 12.41
C LYS A 164 -19.68 0.58 11.42
N TYR A 165 -18.45 0.12 11.30
CA TYR A 165 -17.54 0.42 10.20
C TYR A 165 -17.74 -0.60 9.09
N LYS A 166 -17.98 -0.14 7.85
CA LYS A 166 -18.19 -1.04 6.71
C LYS A 166 -16.85 -1.50 6.14
N LYS A 167 -16.78 -2.76 5.72
CA LYS A 167 -15.62 -3.31 5.01
C LYS A 167 -15.29 -2.47 3.77
N LYS A 168 -14.01 -2.37 3.45
CA LYS A 168 -13.54 -1.75 2.20
C LYS A 168 -13.46 -2.78 1.07
N ASN A 169 -13.25 -2.29 -0.14
CA ASN A 169 -12.90 -3.13 -1.29
C ASN A 169 -11.41 -3.47 -1.25
N TRP A 170 -11.03 -4.52 -1.99
CA TRP A 170 -9.63 -4.86 -2.21
C TRP A 170 -8.91 -3.72 -2.94
N HIS A 171 -7.78 -3.27 -2.38
CA HIS A 171 -7.00 -2.18 -2.95
C HIS A 171 -5.51 -2.29 -2.58
N ASN A 172 -4.67 -1.67 -3.41
CA ASN A 172 -3.29 -1.33 -3.09
C ASN A 172 -3.25 0.14 -2.68
N GLU A 173 -2.21 0.57 -1.96
CA GLU A 173 -2.10 1.97 -1.53
C GLU A 173 -1.38 2.78 -2.59
N GLY A 174 -2.05 3.86 -2.99
CA GLY A 174 -1.56 4.78 -3.99
C GLY A 174 -1.60 4.29 -5.43
N SER A 175 -1.18 5.17 -6.33
CA SER A 175 -1.05 4.92 -7.77
C SER A 175 0.41 4.61 -8.15
N ALA A 176 0.64 4.10 -9.37
CA ALA A 176 1.99 3.69 -9.79
C ALA A 176 3.01 4.85 -9.76
N ASN A 177 2.59 6.09 -10.04
CA ASN A 177 3.43 7.30 -9.93
C ASN A 177 3.84 7.66 -8.50
N GLU A 178 3.16 7.15 -7.47
CA GLU A 178 3.54 7.36 -6.07
C GLU A 178 4.61 6.35 -5.60
N SER A 179 4.85 5.29 -6.38
CA SER A 179 5.90 4.28 -6.16
C SER A 179 5.98 3.72 -4.73
N ILE A 180 4.85 3.56 -4.06
CA ILE A 180 4.81 3.04 -2.68
C ILE A 180 5.24 1.56 -2.71
N ALA A 181 6.35 1.25 -2.05
CA ALA A 181 6.92 -0.10 -1.98
C ALA A 181 6.45 -0.87 -0.75
N ALA A 182 6.32 -0.19 0.39
CA ALA A 182 5.99 -0.81 1.66
C ALA A 182 5.05 0.06 2.51
N ILE A 183 4.26 -0.61 3.34
CA ILE A 183 3.30 0.02 4.24
C ILE A 183 3.64 -0.40 5.67
N GLY A 184 3.72 0.57 6.58
CA GLY A 184 3.81 0.36 8.02
C GLY A 184 2.57 0.91 8.72
N LEU A 185 1.92 0.10 9.55
CA LEU A 185 0.72 0.47 10.31
C LEU A 185 0.99 0.41 11.80
N TYR A 186 0.51 1.41 12.53
CA TYR A 186 0.49 1.42 14.00
C TYR A 186 -0.90 1.78 14.52
N TYR A 187 -1.57 0.80 15.14
CA TYR A 187 -2.86 0.98 15.81
C TYR A 187 -2.62 1.47 17.24
N TYR A 188 -2.46 2.78 17.40
CA TYR A 188 -1.93 3.36 18.64
C TYR A 188 -2.97 3.60 19.73
N ASP A 189 -4.24 3.67 19.34
CA ASP A 189 -5.34 3.93 20.27
C ASP A 189 -6.62 3.31 19.68
N VAL A 190 -6.99 2.15 20.20
CA VAL A 190 -8.17 1.37 19.80
C VAL A 190 -8.98 1.03 21.02
N GLU A 191 -10.22 1.50 21.07
CA GLU A 191 -11.08 1.39 22.24
C GLU A 191 -12.54 1.12 21.85
N ASN A 192 -13.21 0.28 22.64
CA ASN A 192 -14.63 -0.07 22.52
C ASN A 192 -15.08 -0.48 21.10
N ILE A 193 -14.25 -1.23 20.39
CA ILE A 193 -14.63 -1.85 19.11
C ILE A 193 -14.21 -3.32 19.08
N THR A 194 -14.89 -4.11 18.24
CA THR A 194 -14.42 -5.46 17.90
C THR A 194 -13.06 -5.38 17.19
N THR A 195 -12.22 -6.39 17.41
CA THR A 195 -10.84 -6.42 16.89
C THR A 195 -10.83 -6.26 15.36
N PRO A 196 -10.24 -5.18 14.82
CA PRO A 196 -10.18 -5.00 13.37
C PRO A 196 -9.29 -6.06 12.72
N LYS A 197 -9.59 -6.37 11.45
CA LYS A 197 -8.84 -7.36 10.65
C LYS A 197 -8.48 -6.82 9.28
N LEU A 198 -7.30 -7.19 8.80
CA LEU A 198 -6.80 -6.90 7.46
C LEU A 198 -6.64 -8.21 6.71
N ASP A 199 -7.40 -8.38 5.63
CA ASP A 199 -7.22 -9.48 4.70
C ASP A 199 -6.17 -9.12 3.65
N TYR A 200 -5.37 -10.10 3.23
CA TYR A 200 -4.35 -9.95 2.20
C TYR A 200 -4.55 -10.95 1.07
N ARG A 201 -4.28 -10.52 -0.15
CA ARG A 201 -4.17 -11.37 -1.33
C ARG A 201 -3.03 -10.89 -2.23
N GLU A 202 -2.52 -11.78 -3.06
CA GLU A 202 -1.47 -11.48 -4.03
C GLU A 202 -1.91 -11.92 -5.43
N ALA A 203 -1.45 -11.19 -6.45
CA ALA A 203 -1.67 -11.56 -7.84
C ALA A 203 -0.81 -12.77 -8.21
N VAL A 204 -1.36 -13.67 -9.02
CA VAL A 204 -0.72 -14.92 -9.44
C VAL A 204 -0.63 -14.91 -10.97
N ASP A 205 0.57 -14.79 -11.51
CA ASP A 205 0.83 -14.98 -12.95
C ASP A 205 1.17 -16.45 -13.29
N ARG A 206 1.05 -16.86 -14.54
CA ARG A 206 1.38 -18.23 -14.96
C ARG A 206 2.90 -18.43 -15.01
N PHE A 207 3.36 -19.57 -14.51
CA PHE A 207 4.54 -20.22 -15.09
C PHE A 207 4.25 -20.64 -16.53
N GLU A 208 5.24 -20.52 -17.40
CA GLU A 208 5.20 -21.08 -18.75
C GLU A 208 4.69 -22.53 -18.72
N TYR A 209 3.85 -22.83 -19.70
CA TYR A 209 2.80 -23.87 -19.74
C TYR A 209 3.22 -25.33 -19.51
N GLN A 210 4.47 -25.64 -19.16
CA GLN A 210 4.98 -26.98 -19.42
C GLN A 210 4.82 -28.03 -18.32
N ILE A 211 4.44 -27.72 -17.07
CA ILE A 211 4.59 -28.74 -15.99
C ILE A 211 3.39 -28.90 -15.03
N ALA A 212 2.49 -27.93 -14.84
CA ALA A 212 1.41 -28.07 -13.86
C ALA A 212 0.10 -28.61 -14.49
N SER A 213 -0.36 -29.79 -14.05
CA SER A 213 -1.68 -30.32 -14.42
C SER A 213 -2.80 -29.38 -13.94
N ASN A 214 -3.94 -29.33 -14.64
CA ASN A 214 -5.09 -28.49 -14.25
C ASN A 214 -5.54 -28.69 -12.78
N MET A 215 -5.27 -29.86 -12.19
CA MET A 215 -5.63 -30.18 -10.80
C MET A 215 -4.75 -29.44 -9.78
N TYR A 216 -3.47 -29.25 -10.12
CA TYR A 216 -2.48 -28.59 -9.27
C TYR A 216 -2.84 -27.11 -8.98
N TRP A 217 -3.48 -26.45 -9.94
CA TRP A 217 -3.95 -25.06 -9.79
C TRP A 217 -5.07 -24.91 -8.77
N LYS A 218 -5.99 -25.89 -8.73
CA LYS A 218 -7.11 -25.89 -7.79
C LYS A 218 -6.65 -26.12 -6.37
N ASP A 219 -5.78 -27.11 -6.16
CA ASP A 219 -5.43 -27.56 -4.82
C ASP A 219 -4.41 -26.64 -4.11
N VAL A 220 -3.57 -25.93 -4.86
CA VAL A 220 -2.52 -25.05 -4.31
C VAL A 220 -2.94 -23.58 -4.32
N TYR A 221 -3.55 -23.12 -5.41
CA TYR A 221 -3.87 -21.70 -5.61
C TYR A 221 -5.37 -21.40 -5.51
N GLY A 222 -6.22 -22.41 -5.32
CA GLY A 222 -7.68 -22.23 -5.32
C GLY A 222 -8.25 -21.88 -6.70
N ILE A 223 -7.47 -22.04 -7.77
CA ILE A 223 -7.84 -21.70 -9.15
C ILE A 223 -8.53 -22.93 -9.75
N ILE A 224 -9.86 -22.94 -9.70
CA ILE A 224 -10.68 -24.09 -10.06
C ILE A 224 -10.81 -24.23 -11.57
N ASN A 225 -10.90 -23.12 -12.29
CA ASN A 225 -11.21 -23.10 -13.72
C ASN A 225 -10.67 -21.84 -14.42
N ARG A 226 -10.92 -21.73 -15.72
CA ARG A 226 -10.47 -20.61 -16.56
C ARG A 226 -11.08 -19.25 -16.18
N GLU A 227 -12.19 -19.27 -15.46
CA GLU A 227 -12.90 -18.08 -14.97
C GLU A 227 -12.41 -17.64 -13.58
N SER A 228 -11.54 -18.42 -12.94
CA SER A 228 -11.04 -18.12 -11.61
C SER A 228 -10.14 -16.86 -11.65
N PRO A 229 -10.32 -15.93 -10.70
CA PRO A 229 -9.44 -14.77 -10.56
C PRO A 229 -7.96 -15.14 -10.42
N ARG A 230 -7.07 -14.32 -10.99
CA ARG A 230 -5.61 -14.45 -10.86
C ARG A 230 -5.09 -13.89 -9.55
N ASN A 231 -5.65 -14.34 -8.44
CA ASN A 231 -5.15 -14.00 -7.11
C ASN A 231 -5.22 -15.17 -6.15
N GLN A 232 -4.34 -15.15 -5.15
CA GLN A 232 -4.33 -16.08 -4.05
C GLN A 232 -4.55 -15.31 -2.75
N TYR A 233 -5.50 -15.77 -1.94
CA TYR A 233 -5.69 -15.27 -0.59
C TYR A 233 -4.51 -15.71 0.29
N LEU A 234 -3.86 -14.74 0.93
CA LEU A 234 -2.67 -15.00 1.77
C LEU A 234 -3.04 -15.21 3.24
N GLY A 235 -4.13 -14.60 3.70
CA GLY A 235 -4.57 -14.71 5.09
C GLY A 235 -5.15 -13.40 5.64
N SER A 236 -5.43 -13.43 6.94
CA SER A 236 -5.97 -12.31 7.69
C SER A 236 -5.07 -11.99 8.88
N LEU A 237 -4.83 -10.70 9.14
CA LEU A 237 -4.12 -10.20 10.31
C LEU A 237 -5.10 -9.45 11.21
N GLU A 238 -5.22 -9.91 12.46
CA GLU A 238 -5.89 -9.13 13.50
C GLU A 238 -4.99 -7.97 13.96
N VAL A 239 -5.56 -6.78 14.13
CA VAL A 239 -4.82 -5.56 14.48
C VAL A 239 -5.41 -4.90 15.73
N SER A 240 -4.97 -5.42 16.87
CA SER A 240 -5.35 -4.93 18.21
C SER A 240 -4.69 -3.60 18.56
N ASN A 241 -5.15 -2.97 19.64
CA ASN A 241 -4.46 -1.81 20.24
C ASN A 241 -2.98 -2.12 20.47
N GLY A 242 -2.11 -1.15 20.16
CA GLY A 242 -0.66 -1.25 20.26
C GLY A 242 0.02 -2.04 19.14
N ARG A 243 -0.70 -2.66 18.20
CA ARG A 243 -0.09 -3.51 17.18
C ARG A 243 0.59 -2.68 16.07
N CYS A 244 1.80 -3.09 15.72
CA CYS A 244 2.52 -2.64 14.52
C CYS A 244 2.55 -3.75 13.47
N ALA A 245 2.42 -3.40 12.20
CA ALA A 245 2.57 -4.32 11.08
C ALA A 245 3.31 -3.65 9.92
N VAL A 246 4.14 -4.41 9.21
CA VAL A 246 4.73 -3.98 7.93
C VAL A 246 4.44 -5.03 6.88
N TYR A 247 4.13 -4.60 5.66
CA TYR A 247 3.90 -5.48 4.53
C TYR A 247 4.23 -4.76 3.22
N PRO A 248 4.56 -5.50 2.15
CA PRO A 248 4.85 -4.90 0.87
C PRO A 248 3.55 -4.43 0.21
N ASN A 249 3.56 -3.29 -0.46
CA ASN A 249 2.37 -2.74 -1.12
C ASN A 249 1.90 -3.58 -2.33
N ARG A 250 2.68 -4.59 -2.73
CA ARG A 250 2.25 -5.64 -3.68
C ARG A 250 1.13 -6.51 -3.13
N TYR A 251 0.99 -6.63 -1.80
CA TYR A 251 -0.12 -7.35 -1.20
C TYR A 251 -1.35 -6.46 -1.24
N GLN A 252 -2.29 -6.82 -2.09
CA GLN A 252 -3.58 -6.18 -2.11
C GLN A 252 -4.29 -6.54 -0.82
N HIS A 253 -4.85 -5.53 -0.15
CA HIS A 253 -5.41 -5.71 1.18
C HIS A 253 -6.84 -5.17 1.25
N LYS A 254 -7.54 -5.62 2.28
CA LYS A 254 -8.94 -5.29 2.52
C LYS A 254 -9.22 -5.20 4.02
N GLU A 255 -9.57 -4.01 4.46
CA GLU A 255 -10.06 -3.76 5.81
C GLU A 255 -11.45 -4.40 6.00
N GLN A 256 -11.56 -5.28 6.99
CA GLN A 256 -12.84 -5.89 7.37
C GLN A 256 -13.73 -4.91 8.14
N SER A 257 -15.03 -5.19 8.15
CA SER A 257 -15.96 -4.49 9.02
C SER A 257 -15.68 -4.80 10.49
N PHE A 258 -15.84 -3.80 11.33
CA PHE A 258 -15.85 -3.92 12.79
C PHE A 258 -16.95 -3.02 13.35
N GLU A 259 -17.32 -3.24 14.60
CA GLU A 259 -18.43 -2.55 15.25
C GLU A 259 -18.13 -2.28 16.72
N LEU A 260 -18.99 -1.51 17.39
CA LEU A 260 -18.86 -1.27 18.83
C LEU A 260 -18.89 -2.58 19.62
N ALA A 261 -17.99 -2.72 20.59
CA ALA A 261 -18.00 -3.86 21.50
C ALA A 261 -19.11 -3.71 22.56
N ASP A 262 -19.24 -2.52 23.15
CA ASP A 262 -20.40 -2.05 23.90
C ASP A 262 -21.18 -1.05 23.04
N PRO A 263 -22.36 -1.43 22.50
CA PRO A 263 -23.18 -0.57 21.65
C PRO A 263 -23.72 0.70 22.34
N THR A 264 -23.63 0.79 23.66
CA THR A 264 -24.14 1.94 24.43
C THR A 264 -23.13 3.08 24.55
N GLN A 265 -21.84 2.79 24.34
CA GLN A 265 -20.75 3.75 24.45
C GLN A 265 -20.11 4.02 23.08
N PRO A 266 -19.51 5.20 22.86
CA PRO A 266 -18.71 5.44 21.67
C PRO A 266 -17.42 4.59 21.70
N GLY A 267 -16.82 4.40 20.52
CA GLY A 267 -15.57 3.68 20.35
C GLY A 267 -14.76 4.25 19.18
N HIS A 268 -13.46 3.98 19.15
CA HIS A 268 -12.59 4.51 18.11
C HIS A 268 -11.44 3.59 17.74
N CYS A 269 -10.88 3.86 16.56
CA CYS A 269 -9.67 3.26 16.06
C CYS A 269 -8.81 4.35 15.44
N LYS A 270 -7.64 4.60 16.03
CA LYS A 270 -6.66 5.56 15.53
C LYS A 270 -5.41 4.85 15.02
N ILE A 271 -5.03 5.18 13.80
CA ILE A 271 -3.99 4.49 13.05
C ILE A 271 -3.00 5.52 12.53
N LEU A 272 -1.71 5.29 12.77
CA LEU A 272 -0.62 5.98 12.08
C LEU A 272 -0.08 5.05 10.99
N THR A 273 -0.09 5.53 9.74
CA THR A 273 0.37 4.78 8.59
C THR A 273 1.56 5.48 7.93
N PHE A 274 2.58 4.70 7.62
CA PHE A 274 3.73 5.09 6.82
C PHE A 274 3.67 4.37 5.47
N PHE A 275 3.61 5.13 4.39
CA PHE A 275 3.81 4.60 3.04
C PHE A 275 5.23 4.95 2.60
N VAL A 276 6.10 3.95 2.54
CA VAL A 276 7.49 4.12 2.13
C VAL A 276 7.55 4.01 0.62
N VAL A 277 7.93 5.11 -0.03
CA VAL A 277 8.22 5.17 -1.46
C VAL A 277 9.47 4.35 -1.75
N ASN A 278 9.49 3.66 -2.89
CA ASN A 278 10.61 2.85 -3.33
C ASN A 278 11.92 3.66 -3.29
N PRO A 279 12.90 3.27 -2.46
CA PRO A 279 14.16 4.02 -2.32
C PRO A 279 15.00 4.09 -3.60
N ALA A 280 14.75 3.22 -4.58
CA ALA A 280 15.43 3.25 -5.88
C ALA A 280 14.94 4.40 -6.79
N TYR A 281 13.79 5.00 -6.48
CA TYR A 281 13.21 6.11 -7.21
C TYR A 281 13.01 7.30 -6.29
N ARG A 282 13.06 8.49 -6.87
CA ARG A 282 12.73 9.73 -6.19
C ARG A 282 11.54 10.33 -6.92
N ILE A 283 10.56 10.80 -6.17
CA ILE A 283 9.41 11.52 -6.72
C ILE A 283 9.36 12.93 -6.13
N VAL A 284 8.56 13.81 -6.74
CA VAL A 284 8.36 15.15 -6.20
C VAL A 284 7.79 15.06 -4.78
N SER A 285 8.42 15.78 -3.86
CA SER A 285 8.13 15.72 -2.43
C SER A 285 7.86 17.10 -1.84
N THR A 286 7.51 17.12 -0.57
CA THR A 286 7.37 18.36 0.23
C THR A 286 8.68 19.16 0.41
N ALA A 287 9.82 18.65 -0.04
CA ALA A 287 11.05 19.46 -0.16
C ALA A 287 11.03 20.38 -1.39
N HIS A 288 10.21 20.06 -2.39
CA HIS A 288 10.15 20.76 -3.68
C HIS A 288 8.88 21.62 -3.83
N VAL A 289 7.82 21.27 -3.09
CA VAL A 289 6.54 21.99 -3.12
C VAL A 289 6.41 22.82 -1.85
N ALA A 290 6.00 24.08 -1.98
CA ALA A 290 5.75 24.95 -0.83
C ALA A 290 4.45 24.54 -0.08
N PRO A 291 4.29 24.93 1.20
CA PRO A 291 3.03 24.74 1.91
C PRO A 291 1.82 25.27 1.14
N GLN A 292 0.78 24.44 1.07
CA GLN A 292 -0.42 24.77 0.29
C GLN A 292 -1.49 25.43 1.15
N GLN A 293 -1.38 25.37 2.47
CA GLN A 293 -2.35 25.86 3.42
C GLN A 293 -2.14 27.37 3.67
N PRO A 294 -3.11 28.25 3.36
CA PRO A 294 -2.96 29.70 3.51
C PRO A 294 -2.52 30.11 4.92
N GLN A 295 -3.12 29.49 5.93
CA GLN A 295 -2.86 29.81 7.33
C GLN A 295 -1.43 29.51 7.80
N TRP A 296 -0.65 28.70 7.07
CA TRP A 296 0.75 28.45 7.43
C TRP A 296 1.62 29.69 7.22
N TYR A 297 1.24 30.55 6.27
CA TYR A 297 1.94 31.79 5.97
C TYR A 297 1.72 32.87 7.04
N ASN A 298 0.66 32.76 7.84
CA ASN A 298 0.37 33.71 8.93
C ASN A 298 1.56 33.86 9.88
N SER A 299 2.25 32.76 10.21
CA SER A 299 3.43 32.79 11.10
C SER A 299 4.64 33.54 10.53
N SER A 300 4.69 33.67 9.19
CA SER A 300 5.69 34.47 8.48
C SER A 300 5.22 35.93 8.34
N LEU A 301 3.95 36.14 7.99
CA LEU A 301 3.35 37.47 7.82
C LEU A 301 3.29 38.27 9.14
N ASP A 302 3.10 37.58 10.27
CA ASP A 302 3.15 38.17 11.62
C ASP A 302 4.48 38.87 11.94
N LYS A 303 5.56 38.52 11.22
CA LYS A 303 6.89 39.11 11.37
C LYS A 303 7.14 40.27 10.39
N THR A 304 6.12 40.70 9.66
CA THR A 304 6.22 41.74 8.64
C THR A 304 5.37 42.96 9.04
N PRO A 305 5.62 44.16 8.46
CA PRO A 305 4.77 45.33 8.66
C PRO A 305 3.37 45.22 8.03
N ILE A 306 3.01 44.08 7.45
CA ILE A 306 1.76 43.87 6.72
C ILE A 306 0.63 43.66 7.72
N LEU A 307 -0.40 44.50 7.63
CA LEU A 307 -1.59 44.42 8.47
C LEU A 307 -2.34 43.07 8.30
N PRO A 308 -2.83 42.45 9.39
CA PRO A 308 -3.54 41.16 9.35
C PRO A 308 -4.72 41.11 8.38
N GLU A 309 -5.39 42.24 8.17
CA GLU A 309 -6.52 42.39 7.26
C GLU A 309 -6.14 42.09 5.80
N LEU A 310 -4.86 42.25 5.43
CA LEU A 310 -4.34 42.01 4.08
C LEU A 310 -3.76 40.61 3.89
N TRP A 311 -3.64 39.80 4.95
CA TRP A 311 -2.97 38.50 4.86
C TRP A 311 -3.69 37.54 3.93
N ASN A 312 -5.02 37.48 4.00
CA ASN A 312 -5.83 36.63 3.14
C ASN A 312 -5.65 37.03 1.67
N ASP A 313 -5.70 38.33 1.37
CA ASP A 313 -5.53 38.84 0.00
C ASP A 313 -4.15 38.47 -0.55
N ILE A 314 -3.09 38.64 0.25
CA ILE A 314 -1.73 38.30 -0.17
C ILE A 314 -1.56 36.81 -0.43
N THR A 315 -2.10 35.95 0.45
CA THR A 315 -1.97 34.50 0.28
C THR A 315 -2.62 33.96 -1.00
N GLN A 316 -3.63 34.65 -1.55
CA GLN A 316 -4.24 34.30 -2.84
C GLN A 316 -3.29 34.46 -4.03
N TYR A 317 -2.27 35.32 -3.91
CA TYR A 317 -1.26 35.52 -4.95
C TYR A 317 -0.05 34.60 -4.81
N ILE A 318 0.04 33.80 -3.75
CA ILE A 318 1.12 32.83 -3.57
C ILE A 318 0.79 31.58 -4.39
N GLN A 319 1.61 31.31 -5.41
CA GLN A 319 1.43 30.15 -6.28
C GLN A 319 1.43 28.84 -5.48
N GLY A 320 0.44 27.98 -5.75
CA GLY A 320 0.29 26.66 -5.12
C GLY A 320 -0.47 26.67 -3.79
N VAL A 321 -0.78 27.84 -3.22
CA VAL A 321 -1.71 27.96 -2.09
C VAL A 321 -3.12 27.63 -2.54
N GLN A 322 -3.85 26.86 -1.72
CA GLN A 322 -5.18 26.38 -2.01
C GLN A 322 -6.14 26.78 -0.91
N SER A 323 -7.27 27.37 -1.28
CA SER A 323 -8.36 27.62 -0.34
C SER A 323 -8.93 26.30 0.21
N PRO A 324 -9.59 26.31 1.39
CA PRO A 324 -10.25 25.12 1.91
C PRO A 324 -11.27 24.50 0.95
N THR A 325 -11.93 25.33 0.14
CA THR A 325 -12.92 24.90 -0.86
C THR A 325 -12.25 24.17 -2.03
N GLU A 326 -11.17 24.72 -2.58
CA GLU A 326 -10.39 24.07 -3.65
C GLU A 326 -9.75 22.77 -3.14
N ALA A 327 -9.15 22.78 -1.95
CA ALA A 327 -8.58 21.60 -1.34
C ALA A 327 -9.62 20.49 -1.11
N LYS A 328 -10.88 20.86 -0.81
CA LYS A 328 -11.99 19.91 -0.75
C LYS A 328 -12.36 19.37 -2.13
N HIS A 329 -12.47 20.25 -3.13
CA HIS A 329 -12.78 19.85 -4.51
C HIS A 329 -11.74 18.86 -5.06
N TYR A 330 -10.44 19.15 -4.92
CA TYR A 330 -9.38 18.24 -5.35
C TYR A 330 -9.36 16.92 -4.59
N ARG A 331 -9.77 16.92 -3.32
CA ARG A 331 -9.92 15.67 -2.54
C ARG A 331 -11.01 14.78 -3.13
N ASP A 332 -12.12 15.37 -3.56
CA ASP A 332 -13.25 14.64 -4.15
C ASP A 332 -12.84 14.08 -5.53
N GLU A 333 -12.17 14.88 -6.36
CA GLU A 333 -11.63 14.43 -7.65
C GLU A 333 -10.62 13.30 -7.51
N LEU A 334 -9.68 13.42 -6.56
CA LEU A 334 -8.73 12.35 -6.27
C LEU A 334 -9.44 11.07 -5.82
N THR A 335 -10.49 11.19 -5.01
CA THR A 335 -11.23 10.02 -4.54
C THR A 335 -11.82 9.26 -5.72
N ASN A 336 -12.38 9.97 -6.69
CA ASN A 336 -12.89 9.38 -7.93
C ASN A 336 -11.76 8.75 -8.76
N ASP A 337 -10.63 9.44 -8.92
CA ASP A 337 -9.45 8.94 -9.64
C ASP A 337 -8.92 7.63 -9.03
N ARG A 338 -8.79 7.58 -7.70
CA ARG A 338 -8.38 6.38 -6.96
C ARG A 338 -9.36 5.21 -7.11
N ILE A 339 -10.67 5.49 -7.17
CA ILE A 339 -11.67 4.45 -7.42
C ILE A 339 -11.44 3.81 -8.80
N GLN A 340 -11.20 4.62 -9.83
CA GLN A 340 -10.95 4.11 -11.19
C GLN A 340 -9.66 3.29 -11.27
N ILE A 341 -8.56 3.81 -10.70
CA ILE A 341 -7.27 3.10 -10.67
C ILE A 341 -7.39 1.78 -9.91
N THR A 342 -8.09 1.78 -8.77
CA THR A 342 -8.34 0.55 -7.98
C THR A 342 -9.15 -0.46 -8.77
N ALA A 343 -10.17 -0.01 -9.51
CA ALA A 343 -10.97 -0.88 -10.38
C ALA A 343 -10.10 -1.50 -11.49
N ALA A 344 -9.26 -0.70 -12.15
CA ALA A 344 -8.34 -1.17 -13.19
C ALA A 344 -7.34 -2.20 -12.65
N TYR A 345 -6.74 -1.98 -11.46
CA TYR A 345 -5.87 -2.96 -10.83
C TYR A 345 -6.59 -4.27 -10.55
N ASN A 346 -7.79 -4.21 -9.98
CA ASN A 346 -8.59 -5.39 -9.71
C ASN A 346 -8.87 -6.15 -11.01
N GLU A 347 -9.43 -5.49 -12.02
CA GLU A 347 -9.81 -6.14 -13.28
C GLU A 347 -8.61 -6.75 -14.03
N LYS A 348 -7.50 -6.01 -14.16
CA LYS A 348 -6.42 -6.36 -15.08
C LYS A 348 -5.32 -7.21 -14.46
N ILE A 349 -5.12 -7.11 -13.15
CA ILE A 349 -4.04 -7.80 -12.44
C ILE A 349 -4.60 -8.92 -11.57
N TYR A 350 -5.57 -8.64 -10.69
CA TYR A 350 -6.01 -9.59 -9.67
C TYR A 350 -7.19 -10.48 -10.12
N GLU A 351 -8.07 -9.98 -10.98
CA GLU A 351 -9.36 -10.60 -11.33
C GLU A 351 -9.45 -10.97 -12.81
N ARG A 352 -8.36 -10.80 -13.55
CA ARG A 352 -8.27 -11.15 -14.96
C ARG A 352 -8.47 -12.65 -15.16
N ALA A 353 -9.55 -13.03 -15.82
CA ALA A 353 -9.79 -14.42 -16.22
C ALA A 353 -8.69 -14.93 -17.18
N TYR A 354 -8.48 -16.24 -17.21
CA TYR A 354 -7.55 -16.88 -18.13
C TYR A 354 -8.14 -16.98 -19.54
N ASN A 355 -8.09 -15.89 -20.30
CA ASN A 355 -8.37 -15.94 -21.74
C ASN A 355 -7.14 -16.50 -22.47
N LEU A 356 -7.21 -17.78 -22.82
CA LEU A 356 -6.47 -18.31 -23.97
C LEU A 356 -7.33 -18.01 -25.18
N GLY A 357 -6.98 -17.01 -25.96
CA GLY A 357 -7.47 -16.98 -27.33
C GLY A 357 -7.07 -18.30 -28.00
N PRO A 358 -7.89 -18.84 -28.93
CA PRO A 358 -7.43 -19.95 -29.75
C PRO A 358 -6.17 -19.46 -30.47
N TRP A 359 -5.06 -20.15 -30.25
CA TRP A 359 -3.89 -20.04 -31.11
C TRP A 359 -4.38 -20.25 -32.55
N GLN A 360 -4.25 -19.22 -33.40
CA GLN A 360 -4.29 -19.39 -34.86
C GLN A 360 -2.92 -19.83 -35.35
#